data_AF-A0A351MR86-F1
#
_entry.id   AF-A0A351MR86-F1
#
_cell.length_a   1.000
_cell.length_b   1.000
_cell.length_c   1.000
_cell.angle_alpha   90.00
_cell.angle_beta   90.00
_cell.angle_gamma   90.00
#
_symmetry.space_group_name_H-M   'P 1'
#
loop_
_entity.id
_entity.type
_entity.pdbx_description
1 polymer ?
#
loop_
_entity_poly.entity_id
_entity_poly.type
_entity_poly.pdbx_seq_one_letter_code
_entity_poly.pdbx_strand_id
1 'polypeptide(L)' 'MGSGALRCLVLGREPSGESHTLLTLLEAEEGLVRCLIRPSRRAGVAQPDIFDEAEVTLEKSSGGANRFVREYRALQR' A
#
# COMPACT_ATOMS: atom_id res chain seq x y z
N MET A 1 5.42 -18.75 2.08
CA MET A 1 4.07 -18.42 1.58
C MET A 1 4.16 -17.03 1.00
N GLY A 2 3.97 -16.93 -0.32
CA GLY A 2 4.49 -15.84 -1.15
C GLY A 2 3.89 -14.47 -0.83
N SER A 3 4.70 -13.42 -0.98
CA SER A 3 4.18 -12.06 -1.14
C SER A 3 3.46 -12.00 -2.49
N GLY A 4 2.21 -12.44 -2.52
CA GLY A 4 1.35 -12.24 -3.68
C GLY A 4 1.07 -10.75 -3.84
N ALA A 5 1.03 -10.29 -5.09
CA ALA A 5 0.50 -8.98 -5.39
C ALA A 5 -1.03 -9.02 -5.16
N LEU A 6 -1.56 -8.02 -4.46
CA LEU A 6 -2.97 -7.88 -4.13
C LEU A 6 -3.54 -6.73 -4.94
N ARG A 7 -4.71 -6.94 -5.56
CA ARG A 7 -5.45 -5.86 -6.23
C ARG A 7 -6.42 -5.23 -5.25
N CYS A 8 -6.32 -3.93 -5.08
CA CYS A 8 -7.06 -3.21 -4.04
C CYS A 8 -7.51 -1.82 -4.50
N LEU A 9 -8.53 -1.29 -3.83
CA LEU A 9 -8.94 0.10 -3.91
C LEU A 9 -8.33 0.88 -2.74
N VAL A 10 -7.70 2.02 -3.01
CA VAL A 10 -7.19 2.91 -1.95
C VAL A 10 -8.36 3.67 -1.34
N LEU A 11 -8.62 3.49 -0.05
CA LEU A 11 -9.71 4.17 0.66
C LEU A 11 -9.24 5.34 1.51
N GLY A 12 -7.99 5.31 1.97
CA GLY A 12 -7.49 6.31 2.90
C GLY A 12 -5.97 6.43 2.90
N ARG A 13 -5.51 7.64 3.18
CA ARG A 13 -4.10 8.01 3.27
C ARG A 13 -3.90 8.90 4.48
N GLU A 14 -3.10 8.44 5.44
CA GLU A 14 -2.84 9.14 6.68
C GLU A 14 -1.32 9.28 6.87
N PRO A 15 -0.78 10.43 7.27
CA PRO A 15 0.63 10.52 7.66
C PRO A 15 0.86 9.65 8.90
N SER A 16 1.86 8.76 8.86
CA SER A 16 2.13 7.80 9.95
C SER A 16 3.53 7.98 10.56
N GLY A 17 4.12 9.16 10.36
CA GLY A 17 5.47 9.54 10.77
C GLY A 17 6.19 10.32 9.66
N GLU A 18 7.47 10.63 9.84
CA GLU A 18 8.23 11.47 8.89
C GLU A 18 8.53 10.77 7.56
N SER A 19 8.55 9.42 7.55
CA SER A 19 9.02 8.63 6.41
C SER A 19 7.98 7.69 5.82
N HIS A 20 6.77 7.62 6.37
CA HIS A 20 5.75 6.65 5.94
C HIS A 20 4.35 7.27 5.90
N THR A 21 3.59 6.86 4.89
CA THR A 21 2.15 7.08 4.82
C THR A 21 1.46 5.77 5.15
N LEU A 22 0.46 5.81 6.03
CA LEU A 22 -0.46 4.71 6.25
C LEU A 22 -1.51 4.73 5.15
N LEU A 23 -1.66 3.59 4.49
CA LEU A 23 -2.73 3.35 3.54
C LEU A 23 -3.78 2.46 4.17
N THR A 24 -5.04 2.80 3.92
CA THR A 24 -6.18 1.90 4.11
C THR A 24 -6.62 1.44 2.73
N LEU A 25 -6.51 0.13 2.50
CA LEU A 25 -6.81 -0.53 1.24
C LEU A 25 -8.01 -1.45 1.40
N LEU A 26 -8.84 -1.57 0.37
CA LEU A 26 -9.89 -2.57 0.28
C LEU A 26 -9.51 -3.61 -0.76
N GLU A 27 -9.27 -4.83 -0.30
CA GLU A 27 -8.99 -6.01 -1.09
C GLU A 27 -10.22 -6.95 -1.03
N ALA A 28 -10.47 -7.72 -2.08
CA ALA A 28 -11.69 -8.51 -2.21
C ALA A 28 -11.76 -9.70 -1.24
N GLU A 29 -10.64 -10.37 -0.97
CA GLU A 29 -10.60 -11.57 -0.13
C GLU A 29 -10.26 -11.28 1.34
N GLU A 30 -9.28 -10.41 1.60
CA GLU A 30 -8.84 -10.02 2.94
C GLU A 30 -9.63 -8.84 3.52
N GLY A 31 -10.43 -8.15 2.71
CA GLY A 31 -11.19 -6.98 3.12
C GLY A 31 -10.30 -5.76 3.37
N LEU A 32 -10.47 -5.11 4.54
CA LEU A 32 -9.70 -3.91 4.87
C LEU A 32 -8.27 -4.27 5.29
N VAL A 33 -7.30 -3.78 4.51
CA VAL A 33 -5.87 -3.97 4.75
C VAL A 33 -5.23 -2.63 5.10
N ARG A 34 -4.53 -2.58 6.24
CA ARG A 34 -3.73 -1.41 6.64
C ARG A 34 -2.25 -1.70 6.44
N CYS A 35 -1.56 -0.82 5.71
CA CYS A 35 -0.14 -0.99 5.42
C CYS A 35 0.60 0.34 5.33
N LEU A 36 1.90 0.30 5.59
CA LEU A 36 2.78 1.47 5.50
C LEU A 36 3.49 1.48 4.15
N ILE A 37 3.41 2.60 3.45
CA ILE A 37 4.19 2.85 2.23
C ILE A 37 5.23 3.95 2.48
N ARG A 38 6.43 3.79 1.92
CA ARG A 38 7.39 4.88 1.84
C ARG A 38 7.12 5.69 0.58
N PRO A 39 6.87 7.01 0.67
CA PRO A 39 6.72 7.84 -0.51
C PRO A 39 8.01 7.80 -1.34
N SER A 40 7.91 7.36 -2.58
CA SER A 40 9.05 7.38 -3.50
C SER A 40 9.34 8.81 -3.91
N ARG A 41 10.61 9.24 -3.79
CA ARG A 41 11.09 10.54 -4.26
C ARG A 41 11.55 10.51 -5.73
N ARG A 42 11.43 9.37 -6.41
CA ARG A 42 11.80 9.24 -7.82
C ARG A 42 10.75 9.92 -8.69
N ALA A 43 11.21 10.77 -9.62
CA ALA A 43 10.36 11.39 -10.62
C ALA A 43 9.64 10.30 -11.46
N GLY A 44 8.35 10.52 -11.73
CA GLY A 44 7.52 9.58 -12.51
C GLY A 44 6.93 8.41 -11.71
N VAL A 45 7.26 8.24 -10.42
CA VAL A 45 6.58 7.23 -9.59
C VAL A 45 5.25 7.78 -9.09
N ALA A 46 4.18 7.12 -9.52
CA ALA A 46 2.82 7.33 -9.04
C ALA A 46 2.75 7.21 -7.51
N GLN A 47 2.45 8.30 -6.80
CA GLN A 47 2.03 8.21 -5.41
C GLN A 47 0.60 7.65 -5.33
N PRO A 48 0.26 6.87 -4.30
CA PRO A 48 -1.12 6.41 -4.11
C PRO A 48 -2.05 7.59 -3.93
N ASP A 49 -3.23 7.57 -4.55
CA ASP A 49 -4.30 8.52 -4.27
C ASP A 49 -5.58 7.83 -3.80
N ILE A 50 -6.52 8.58 -3.23
CA ILE A 50 -7.78 8.00 -2.76
C ILE A 50 -8.62 7.63 -3.99
N PHE A 51 -9.22 6.46 -3.96
CA PHE A 51 -9.97 5.82 -5.05
C PHE A 51 -9.12 5.31 -6.22
N ASP A 52 -7.79 5.33 -6.13
CA ASP A 52 -6.94 4.60 -7.06
C ASP A 52 -7.22 3.08 -6.94
N GLU A 53 -7.42 2.42 -8.07
CA GLU A 53 -7.23 0.97 -8.15
C GLU A 53 -5.74 0.69 -8.31
N ALA A 54 -5.19 -0.17 -7.45
CA ALA A 54 -3.78 -0.47 -7.42
C ALA A 54 -3.52 -1.96 -7.23
N GLU A 55 -2.34 -2.37 -7.67
CA GLU A 55 -1.73 -3.63 -7.30
C GLU A 55 -0.62 -3.34 -6.28
N VAL A 56 -0.66 -4.04 -5.14
CA VAL A 56 0.29 -3.86 -4.03
C VAL A 56 0.92 -5.18 -3.63
N THR A 57 2.24 -5.20 -3.50
CA THR A 57 2.93 -6.33 -2.87
C THR A 57 3.29 -5.95 -1.45
N LEU A 58 2.82 -6.75 -0.49
CA LEU A 58 3.07 -6.52 0.94
C LEU A 58 4.17 -7.43 1.47
N GLU A 59 5.01 -6.88 2.33
CA GLU A 59 5.98 -7.60 3.14
C GLU A 59 5.59 -7.49 4.62
N LYS A 60 5.61 -8.62 5.33
CA LYS A 60 5.41 -8.65 6.79
C LYS A 60 6.74 -8.37 7.46
N SER A 61 6.74 -7.50 8.46
CA SER A 61 7.94 -7.31 9.28
C SER A 61 8.20 -8.58 10.11
N SER A 62 9.46 -9.00 10.21
CA SER A 62 9.88 -10.24 10.90
C SER A 62 9.59 -10.29 12.41
N GLY A 63 8.98 -9.26 12.99
CA GLY A 63 8.58 -9.23 14.40
C GLY A 63 7.52 -8.20 14.76
N GLY A 64 6.78 -7.67 13.77
CA GLY A 64 5.81 -6.60 13.99
C GLY A 64 4.44 -6.90 13.38
N ALA A 65 3.39 -6.27 13.93
CA ALA A 65 2.03 -6.34 13.39
C ALA A 65 1.85 -5.56 12.06
N ASN A 66 2.81 -4.69 11.72
CA ASN A 66 2.71 -3.81 10.56
C ASN A 66 3.11 -4.53 9.26
N ARG A 67 2.32 -4.29 8.21
CA ARG A 67 2.61 -4.68 6.83
C ARG A 67 3.21 -3.50 6.09
N PHE A 68 4.25 -3.73 5.30
CA PHE A 68 4.93 -2.71 4.52
C PHE A 68 4.69 -2.95 3.03
N VAL A 69 4.43 -1.88 2.29
CA VAL A 69 4.33 -1.94 0.83
C VAL A 69 5.75 -2.07 0.27
N ARG A 70 6.01 -3.22 -0.37
CA ARG A 70 7.24 -3.47 -1.12
C ARG A 70 7.18 -2.85 -2.51
N GLU A 71 6.03 -3.01 -3.17
CA GLU A 71 5.78 -2.52 -4.52
C GLU A 71 4.34 -1.98 -4.62
N TYR A 72 4.19 -0.84 -5.29
CA TYR A 72 2.91 -0.18 -5.55
C TYR A 72 2.81 0.13 -7.04
N ARG A 73 1.71 -0.28 -7.67
CA ARG A 73 1.42 0.01 -9.06
C ARG A 73 -0.02 0.48 -9.20
N ALA A 74 -0.22 1.75 -9.56
CA ALA A 74 -1.54 2.24 -9.95
C ALA A 74 -1.98 1.56 -11.25
N LEU A 75 -3.20 1.02 -11.26
CA LEU A 75 -3.86 0.42 -12.41
C LEU A 75 -4.83 1.40 -13.04
N GLN A 76 -5.61 2.09 -12.21
CA GLN A 76 -6.56 3.13 -12.61
C GLN A 76 -6.55 4.25 -11.57
N ARG A 77 -6.73 5.48 -12.06
CA ARG A 77 -6.80 6.72 -11.27
C ARG A 77 -8.04 7.50 -11.67
#